data_AF-C3YL77-F1
#
_entry.id   AF-C3YL77-F1
#
_cell.length_a   1.000
_cell.length_b   1.000
_cell.length_c   1.000
_cell.angle_alpha   90.00
_cell.angle_beta   90.00
_cell.angle_gamma   90.00
#
_symmetry.space_group_name_H-M   'P 1'
#
loop_
_entity.id
_entity.type
_entity.pdbx_description
1 polymer ?
#
loop_
_entity_poly.entity_id
_entity_poly.type
_entity_poly.pdbx_seq_one_letter_code
_entity_poly.pdbx_strand_id
1 'polypeptide(L)'
;MECPVVVHEGQKLNKMAAIGQKWVPLYQVDAFTDQPFGGNAAAVCLLGDEELTDDHLQKIAAEMNQSETAFICKLSPQDDFISSSVFRLRWFTPVSEMLLCGHATLASAGALFYVIKNPSSQLTFQTLSGDLFARREGDFISLDLPENKSQPQDGGKYKDLIKATIGSFPVQEVRFCSSVGGDLLIRIPDSITREQFEKMTPDIQGMMAAHQEEIRGVIVTLKGMSKRCS
;
A
#
# COMPACT_ATOMS: atom_id res chain seq x y z
N MET A 1 -7.63 7.57 8.22
CA MET A 1 -6.80 6.46 8.74
C MET A 1 -5.48 7.11 9.11
N GLU A 2 -5.20 7.25 10.40
CA GLU A 2 -4.03 7.95 10.93
C GLU A 2 -2.93 6.93 11.22
N CYS A 3 -1.74 7.04 10.63
CA CYS A 3 -0.68 6.05 10.83
C CYS A 3 0.76 6.64 10.82
N PRO A 4 1.65 6.15 11.70
CA PRO A 4 3.07 6.49 11.73
C PRO A 4 3.88 5.74 10.66
N VAL A 5 5.12 6.19 10.42
CA VAL A 5 6.02 5.69 9.36
C VAL A 5 7.49 5.62 9.83
N VAL A 6 8.21 4.53 9.51
CA VAL A 6 9.65 4.33 9.82
C VAL A 6 10.48 4.25 8.53
N VAL A 7 11.69 4.83 8.49
CA VAL A 7 12.56 4.89 7.28
C VAL A 7 13.96 4.33 7.51
N HIS A 8 14.49 3.58 6.54
CA HIS A 8 15.88 3.13 6.45
C HIS A 8 16.67 3.84 5.32
N GLU A 9 17.86 4.35 5.63
CA GLU A 9 18.79 4.98 4.66
C GLU A 9 19.99 4.06 4.33
N GLY A 10 20.29 3.90 3.03
CA GLY A 10 21.51 3.25 2.56
C GLY A 10 22.73 4.19 2.53
N GLN A 11 23.92 3.67 2.85
CA GLN A 11 25.17 4.45 2.84
C GLN A 11 25.67 4.78 1.42
N LYS A 12 26.11 6.03 1.20
CA LYS A 12 26.72 6.48 -0.06
C LYS A 12 28.10 5.82 -0.27
N LEU A 13 28.23 5.01 -1.32
CA LEU A 13 29.53 4.56 -1.83
C LEU A 13 30.15 5.65 -2.73
N ASN A 14 31.05 6.45 -2.15
CA ASN A 14 31.68 7.64 -2.78
C ASN A 14 32.57 7.39 -4.03
N LYS A 15 32.56 6.20 -4.66
CA LYS A 15 33.45 5.88 -5.80
C LYS A 15 32.81 5.89 -7.19
N MET A 16 31.47 5.95 -7.31
CA MET A 16 30.79 5.75 -8.61
C MET A 16 30.39 7.03 -9.36
N ALA A 17 30.47 8.21 -8.72
CA ALA A 17 30.16 9.49 -9.36
C ALA A 17 31.09 9.84 -10.56
N ALA A 18 32.23 9.16 -10.69
CA ALA A 18 33.19 9.36 -11.78
C ALA A 18 32.79 8.69 -13.12
N ILE A 19 31.71 7.90 -13.16
CA ILE A 19 31.38 7.02 -14.30
C ILE A 19 30.18 7.54 -15.13
N GLY A 20 29.63 8.72 -14.84
CA GLY A 20 28.45 9.23 -15.55
C GLY A 20 27.21 8.35 -15.40
N GLN A 21 27.18 7.49 -14.38
CA GLN A 21 26.03 6.66 -14.05
C GLN A 21 24.98 7.49 -13.31
N LYS A 22 23.73 7.37 -13.77
CA LYS A 22 22.55 7.90 -13.11
C LYS A 22 22.30 7.08 -11.84
N TRP A 23 21.96 7.75 -10.74
CA TRP A 23 21.65 7.11 -9.45
C TRP A 23 20.25 7.51 -9.03
N VAL A 24 19.52 6.56 -8.44
CA VAL A 24 18.16 6.78 -7.94
C VAL A 24 18.20 6.66 -6.42
N PRO A 25 17.96 7.75 -5.66
CA PRO A 25 17.75 7.66 -4.22
C PRO A 25 16.61 6.68 -3.90
N LEU A 26 16.88 5.74 -3.01
CA LEU A 26 15.92 4.71 -2.58
C LEU A 26 15.83 4.69 -1.06
N TYR A 27 14.59 4.61 -0.57
CA TYR A 27 14.25 4.50 0.84
C TYR A 27 13.39 3.27 1.05
N GLN A 28 13.65 2.50 2.09
CA GLN A 28 12.72 1.47 2.55
C GLN A 28 11.91 2.05 3.70
N VAL A 29 10.59 1.97 3.58
CA VAL A 29 9.67 2.68 4.46
C VAL A 29 8.56 1.74 4.93
N ASP A 30 8.44 1.55 6.24
CA ASP A 30 7.41 0.71 6.85
C ASP A 30 6.15 1.55 7.10
N ALA A 31 5.10 1.30 6.32
CA ALA A 31 3.81 1.98 6.44
C ALA A 31 2.93 1.32 7.51
N PHE A 32 2.09 2.12 8.18
CA PHE A 32 1.17 1.67 9.25
C PHE A 32 1.86 1.18 10.52
N THR A 33 3.04 1.73 10.85
CA THR A 33 3.78 1.38 12.07
C THR A 33 4.72 2.49 12.53
N ASP A 34 4.93 2.58 13.84
CA ASP A 34 5.94 3.44 14.49
C ASP A 34 7.18 2.66 14.91
N GLN A 35 7.22 1.35 14.64
CA GLN A 35 8.33 0.46 14.97
C GLN A 35 8.93 -0.15 13.70
N PRO A 36 10.27 -0.25 13.61
CA PRO A 36 10.91 -0.97 12.51
C PRO A 36 10.43 -2.42 12.41
N PHE A 37 10.37 -2.96 11.20
CA PHE A 37 9.96 -4.34 10.90
C PHE A 37 8.49 -4.65 11.22
N GLY A 38 7.69 -3.60 11.46
CA GLY A 38 6.24 -3.69 11.56
C GLY A 38 5.54 -3.26 10.27
N GLY A 39 4.20 -3.26 10.29
CA GLY A 39 3.43 -2.67 9.21
C GLY A 39 3.62 -3.35 7.86
N ASN A 40 3.57 -2.56 6.78
CA ASN A 40 3.81 -3.03 5.42
C ASN A 40 4.90 -2.18 4.75
N ALA A 41 6.03 -2.81 4.44
CA ALA A 41 7.18 -2.17 3.84
C ALA A 41 6.94 -1.85 2.35
N ALA A 42 7.37 -0.66 1.93
CA ALA A 42 7.48 -0.29 0.54
C ALA A 42 8.85 0.31 0.24
N ALA A 43 9.38 0.02 -0.95
CA ALA A 43 10.52 0.75 -1.49
C ALA A 43 10.02 2.06 -2.10
N VAL A 44 10.69 3.19 -1.84
CA VAL A 44 10.35 4.51 -2.36
C VAL A 44 11.56 5.07 -3.08
N CYS A 45 11.42 5.28 -4.37
CA CYS A 45 12.43 5.86 -5.25
C CYS A 45 12.09 7.31 -5.57
N LEU A 46 13.06 8.21 -5.43
CA LEU A 46 12.91 9.61 -5.83
C LEU A 46 13.58 9.82 -7.18
N LEU A 47 12.79 10.06 -8.22
CA LEU A 47 13.29 10.23 -9.58
C LEU A 47 13.63 11.69 -9.87
N GLY A 48 14.92 11.97 -10.03
CA GLY A 48 15.48 13.27 -10.41
C GLY A 48 15.16 13.64 -11.86
N ASP A 49 16.20 13.95 -12.64
CA ASP A 49 16.08 14.28 -14.07
C ASP A 49 16.38 13.07 -14.96
N GLU A 50 16.52 11.88 -14.37
CA GLU A 50 16.72 10.64 -15.10
C GLU A 50 15.49 10.25 -15.93
N GLU A 51 15.68 10.18 -17.24
CA GLU A 51 14.75 9.47 -18.11
C GLU A 51 14.85 7.95 -17.88
N LEU A 52 13.97 7.42 -17.05
CA LEU A 52 13.75 5.98 -16.87
C LEU A 52 12.53 5.54 -17.69
N THR A 53 12.71 4.48 -18.47
CA THR A 53 11.62 3.83 -19.18
C THR A 53 10.82 2.94 -18.23
N ASP A 54 9.62 2.53 -18.63
CA ASP A 54 8.80 1.60 -17.84
C ASP A 54 9.54 0.27 -17.56
N ASP A 55 10.33 -0.21 -18.52
CA ASP A 55 11.19 -1.41 -18.34
C ASP A 55 12.24 -1.20 -17.24
N HIS A 56 12.84 -0.01 -17.13
CA HIS A 56 13.75 0.30 -16.02
C HIS A 56 13.01 0.29 -14.68
N LEU A 57 11.84 0.93 -14.60
CA LEU A 57 11.04 0.97 -13.36
C LEU A 57 10.62 -0.44 -12.93
N GLN A 58 10.17 -1.27 -13.87
CA GLN A 58 9.79 -2.65 -13.63
C GLN A 58 10.97 -3.50 -13.15
N LYS A 59 12.16 -3.32 -13.75
CA LYS A 59 13.38 -4.03 -13.33
C LYS A 59 13.83 -3.62 -11.93
N ILE A 60 13.75 -2.32 -11.60
CA ILE A 60 14.05 -1.85 -10.23
C ILE A 60 13.06 -2.47 -9.24
N ALA A 61 11.76 -2.46 -9.55
CA ALA A 61 10.75 -3.05 -8.68
C ALA A 61 10.95 -4.57 -8.49
N ALA A 62 11.33 -5.28 -9.55
CA ALA A 62 11.67 -6.70 -9.50
C ALA A 62 12.90 -6.97 -8.62
N GLU A 63 13.94 -6.14 -8.73
CA GLU A 63 15.16 -6.23 -7.91
C GLU A 63 14.86 -5.99 -6.43
N MET A 64 14.01 -5.00 -6.12
CA MET A 64 13.66 -4.68 -4.72
C MET A 64 12.84 -5.78 -4.05
N ASN A 65 12.06 -6.54 -4.82
CA ASN A 65 11.26 -7.68 -4.37
C ASN A 65 10.41 -7.40 -3.11
N GLN A 66 9.94 -6.16 -2.98
CA GLN A 66 8.93 -5.74 -2.01
C GLN A 66 7.54 -5.96 -2.60
N SER A 67 6.50 -5.88 -1.76
CA SER A 67 5.10 -5.88 -2.23
C SER A 67 4.92 -4.84 -3.35
N GLU A 68 5.41 -3.61 -3.10
CA GLU A 68 5.42 -2.53 -4.07
C GLU A 68 6.67 -1.65 -3.94
N THR A 69 7.13 -1.18 -5.10
CA THR A 69 8.09 -0.08 -5.24
C THR A 69 7.38 1.14 -5.80
N ALA A 70 7.41 2.23 -5.05
CA ALA A 70 6.87 3.53 -5.42
C ALA A 70 7.95 4.40 -6.09
N PHE A 71 7.57 5.10 -7.16
CA PHE A 71 8.42 6.06 -7.85
C PHE A 71 7.78 7.43 -7.80
N ILE A 72 8.44 8.36 -7.10
CA ILE A 72 8.03 9.77 -7.02
C ILE A 72 8.80 10.55 -8.07
N CYS A 73 8.10 11.18 -9.00
CA CYS A 73 8.72 12.02 -10.02
C CYS A 73 8.33 13.48 -9.83
N LYS A 74 9.29 14.36 -10.07
CA LYS A 74 9.05 15.78 -10.31
C LYS A 74 8.17 15.99 -11.56
N LEU A 75 7.42 17.09 -11.61
CA LEU A 75 6.58 17.42 -12.77
C LEU A 75 7.32 18.31 -13.77
N SER A 76 8.28 19.10 -13.28
CA SER A 76 9.12 19.99 -14.06
C SER A 76 10.60 19.85 -13.65
N PRO A 77 11.57 20.12 -14.55
CA PRO A 77 12.98 20.22 -14.17
C PRO A 77 13.28 21.26 -13.09
N GLN A 78 12.42 22.27 -12.91
CA GLN A 78 12.58 23.28 -11.86
C GLN A 78 12.04 22.86 -10.49
N ASP A 79 11.26 21.78 -10.43
CA ASP A 79 10.77 21.25 -9.16
C ASP A 79 11.90 20.63 -8.34
N ASP A 80 11.65 20.50 -7.04
CA ASP A 80 12.51 19.73 -6.14
C ASP A 80 11.67 19.01 -5.08
N PHE A 81 12.24 18.00 -4.43
CA PHE A 81 11.51 17.18 -3.46
C PHE A 81 11.28 17.87 -2.10
N ILE A 82 11.92 19.00 -1.84
CA ILE A 82 11.85 19.75 -0.58
C ILE A 82 10.77 20.84 -0.65
N SER A 83 10.68 21.60 -1.73
CA SER A 83 9.85 22.80 -1.86
C SER A 83 8.59 22.58 -2.68
N SER A 84 8.59 21.64 -3.64
CA SER A 84 7.38 21.30 -4.39
C SER A 84 6.42 20.48 -3.54
N SER A 85 5.12 20.65 -3.77
CA SER A 85 4.06 19.91 -3.06
C SER A 85 3.23 19.01 -3.96
N VAL A 86 3.54 18.97 -5.27
CA VAL A 86 2.84 18.18 -6.27
C VAL A 86 3.85 17.31 -7.01
N PHE A 87 3.60 16.01 -7.05
CA PHE A 87 4.48 15.02 -7.67
C PHE A 87 3.68 14.05 -8.51
N ARG A 88 4.32 13.42 -9.50
CA ARG A 88 3.79 12.19 -10.11
C ARG A 88 4.16 11.01 -9.23
N LEU A 89 3.25 10.06 -9.08
CA LEU A 89 3.49 8.83 -8.32
C LEU A 89 3.04 7.62 -9.13
N ARG A 90 3.91 6.62 -9.22
CA ARG A 90 3.67 5.32 -9.84
C ARG A 90 4.05 4.21 -8.87
N TRP A 91 3.41 3.06 -8.98
CA TRP A 91 3.71 1.90 -8.15
C TRP A 91 3.87 0.66 -9.00
N PHE A 92 4.88 -0.13 -8.69
CA PHE A 92 5.17 -1.37 -9.38
C PHE A 92 5.29 -2.49 -8.35
N THR A 93 4.60 -3.58 -8.59
CA THR A 93 4.97 -4.88 -8.01
C THR A 93 6.20 -5.41 -8.75
N PRO A 94 6.81 -6.52 -8.29
CA PRO A 94 7.89 -7.17 -9.02
C PRO A 94 7.56 -7.57 -10.47
N VAL A 95 6.27 -7.66 -10.83
CA VAL A 95 5.83 -8.18 -12.14
C VAL A 95 5.00 -7.21 -12.98
N SER A 96 4.39 -6.19 -12.39
CA SER A 96 3.53 -5.23 -13.10
C SER A 96 3.34 -3.90 -12.39
N GLU A 97 2.98 -2.86 -13.15
CA GLU A 97 2.49 -1.59 -12.63
C GLU A 97 1.08 -1.73 -12.03
N MET A 98 0.80 -0.98 -10.96
CA MET A 98 -0.48 -0.94 -10.25
C MET A 98 -1.16 0.42 -10.44
N LEU A 99 -2.49 0.42 -10.54
CA LEU A 99 -3.28 1.64 -10.69
C LEU A 99 -3.42 2.43 -9.40
N LEU A 100 -3.41 1.76 -8.23
CA LEU A 100 -3.59 2.37 -6.92
C LEU A 100 -2.95 1.49 -5.85
N CYS A 101 -2.19 2.10 -4.94
CA CYS A 101 -1.65 1.41 -3.77
C CYS A 101 -1.61 2.31 -2.53
N GLY A 102 -2.42 2.01 -1.52
CA GLY A 102 -2.56 2.85 -0.33
C GLY A 102 -1.29 2.94 0.53
N HIS A 103 -0.71 1.80 0.92
CA HIS A 103 0.44 1.79 1.82
C HIS A 103 1.71 2.36 1.17
N ALA A 104 1.94 2.09 -0.12
CA ALA A 104 3.07 2.67 -0.84
C ALA A 104 2.88 4.19 -1.09
N THR A 105 1.64 4.68 -1.18
CA THR A 105 1.33 6.12 -1.15
C THR A 105 1.67 6.72 0.22
N LEU A 106 1.28 6.04 1.31
CA LEU A 106 1.59 6.46 2.68
C LEU A 106 3.11 6.52 2.90
N ALA A 107 3.83 5.49 2.47
CA ALA A 107 5.28 5.41 2.51
C ALA A 107 5.94 6.55 1.72
N SER A 108 5.42 6.86 0.52
CA SER A 108 5.91 7.96 -0.32
C SER A 108 5.75 9.32 0.37
N ALA A 109 4.59 9.58 0.98
CA ALA A 109 4.37 10.77 1.78
C ALA A 109 5.29 10.82 3.00
N GLY A 110 5.49 9.69 3.69
CA GLY A 110 6.40 9.58 4.83
C GLY A 110 7.86 9.89 4.46
N ALA A 111 8.33 9.39 3.32
CA ALA A 111 9.65 9.72 2.80
C ALA A 111 9.80 11.23 2.55
N LEU A 112 8.85 11.85 1.84
CA LEU A 112 8.91 13.29 1.56
C LEU A 112 8.80 14.13 2.83
N PHE A 113 7.90 13.78 3.73
CA PHE A 113 7.64 14.57 4.93
C PHE A 113 8.74 14.45 5.98
N TYR A 114 9.18 13.24 6.30
CA TYR A 114 10.05 13.02 7.47
C TYR A 114 11.53 12.91 7.09
N VAL A 115 11.83 12.35 5.91
CA VAL A 115 13.23 12.11 5.47
C VAL A 115 13.75 13.31 4.70
N ILE A 116 13.02 13.69 3.64
CA ILE A 116 13.35 14.86 2.81
C ILE A 116 13.02 16.16 3.54
N LYS A 117 12.20 16.10 4.60
CA LYS A 117 11.79 17.25 5.42
C LYS A 117 11.06 18.32 4.60
N ASN A 118 10.28 17.90 3.61
CA ASN A 118 9.42 18.79 2.83
C ASN A 118 8.41 19.47 3.76
N PRO A 119 8.38 20.81 3.90
CA PRO A 119 7.62 21.50 4.93
C PRO A 119 6.13 21.65 4.59
N SER A 120 5.68 21.16 3.43
CA SER A 120 4.29 21.25 3.01
C SER A 120 3.38 20.54 4.02
N SER A 121 2.21 21.13 4.28
CA SER A 121 1.16 20.50 5.11
C SER A 121 0.41 19.40 4.36
N GLN A 122 0.41 19.47 3.03
CA GLN A 122 -0.22 18.51 2.12
C GLN A 122 0.68 18.26 0.91
N LEU A 123 0.70 17.01 0.47
CA LEU A 123 1.25 16.57 -0.80
C LEU A 123 0.12 16.10 -1.72
N THR A 124 0.23 16.42 -3.00
CA THR A 124 -0.65 15.91 -4.05
C THR A 124 0.14 14.98 -4.95
N PHE A 125 -0.35 13.76 -5.14
CA PHE A 125 0.23 12.78 -6.04
C PHE A 125 -0.65 12.59 -7.26
N GLN A 126 -0.13 12.93 -8.44
CA GLN A 126 -0.77 12.65 -9.73
C GLN A 126 -0.49 11.20 -10.12
N THR A 127 -1.55 10.40 -10.25
CA THR A 127 -1.46 8.95 -10.48
C THR A 127 -2.36 8.54 -11.64
N LEU A 128 -2.26 7.30 -12.11
CA LEU A 128 -3.17 6.78 -13.15
C LEU A 128 -4.64 6.69 -12.68
N SER A 129 -4.88 6.66 -11.37
CA SER A 129 -6.22 6.65 -10.78
C SER A 129 -6.71 8.05 -10.38
N GLY A 130 -6.03 9.10 -10.83
CA GLY A 130 -6.31 10.50 -10.46
C GLY A 130 -5.43 10.99 -9.31
N ASP A 131 -5.78 12.17 -8.79
CA ASP A 131 -5.02 12.81 -7.73
C ASP A 131 -5.31 12.17 -6.37
N LEU A 132 -4.25 11.86 -5.62
CA LEU A 132 -4.31 11.42 -4.23
C LEU A 132 -3.70 12.49 -3.33
N PHE A 133 -4.29 12.66 -2.15
CA PHE A 133 -3.87 13.68 -1.20
C PHE A 133 -3.32 13.02 0.06
N ALA A 134 -2.13 13.47 0.48
CA ALA A 134 -1.52 13.09 1.75
C ALA A 134 -1.32 14.32 2.62
N ARG A 135 -1.94 14.33 3.81
CA ARG A 135 -1.86 15.45 4.76
C ARG A 135 -1.14 15.04 6.03
N ARG A 136 -0.37 15.95 6.59
CA ARG A 136 0.14 15.81 7.96
C ARG A 136 -0.94 16.15 8.96
N GLU A 137 -1.19 15.25 9.89
CA GLU A 137 -2.13 15.44 10.99
C GLU A 137 -1.43 15.04 12.30
N GLY A 138 -0.74 16.02 12.91
CA GLY A 138 0.12 15.78 14.08
C GLY A 138 1.27 14.84 13.74
N ASP A 139 1.33 13.71 14.46
CA ASP A 139 2.34 12.66 14.26
C ASP A 139 1.95 11.65 13.17
N PHE A 140 0.82 11.86 12.51
CA PHE A 140 0.26 10.94 11.52
C PHE A 140 0.20 11.55 10.12
N ILE A 141 0.11 10.67 9.13
CA ILE A 141 -0.26 11.04 7.76
C ILE A 141 -1.66 10.49 7.49
N SER A 142 -2.52 11.35 6.93
CA SER A 142 -3.87 11.02 6.49
C SER A 142 -3.91 10.99 4.96
N LEU A 143 -4.53 9.94 4.40
CA LEU A 143 -4.73 9.78 2.96
C LEU A 143 -6.21 9.87 2.59
N ASP A 144 -6.49 10.56 1.49
CA ASP A 144 -7.78 10.48 0.82
C ASP A 144 -7.71 9.42 -0.28
N LEU A 145 -8.49 8.35 -0.12
CA LEU A 145 -8.59 7.26 -1.09
C LEU A 145 -10.00 7.19 -1.68
N PRO A 146 -10.16 6.71 -2.93
CA PRO A 146 -11.48 6.51 -3.54
C PRO A 146 -12.39 5.62 -2.70
N GLU A 147 -13.67 5.99 -2.59
CA GLU A 147 -14.67 5.18 -1.90
C GLU A 147 -15.06 3.96 -2.74
N ASN A 148 -14.84 2.77 -2.17
CA ASN A 148 -15.18 1.48 -2.78
C ASN A 148 -16.45 0.90 -2.14
N LYS A 149 -17.61 1.19 -2.72
CA LYS A 149 -18.91 0.73 -2.20
C LYS A 149 -19.08 -0.78 -2.42
N SER A 150 -19.51 -1.48 -1.37
CA SER A 150 -19.82 -2.90 -1.42
C SER A 150 -21.32 -3.16 -1.36
N GLN A 151 -21.75 -4.28 -1.94
CA GLN A 151 -23.14 -4.73 -1.96
C GLN A 151 -23.31 -6.02 -1.16
N PRO A 152 -24.40 -6.20 -0.38
CA PRO A 152 -24.68 -7.45 0.31
C PRO A 152 -24.74 -8.64 -0.65
N GLN A 153 -24.33 -9.82 -0.19
CA GLN A 153 -24.36 -11.07 -0.95
C GLN A 153 -25.00 -12.18 -0.10
N ASP A 154 -25.72 -13.10 -0.75
CA ASP A 154 -26.33 -14.28 -0.11
C ASP A 154 -25.30 -15.34 0.33
N GLY A 155 -24.00 -15.15 0.03
CA GLY A 155 -22.91 -16.04 0.43
C GLY A 155 -22.88 -17.40 -0.28
N GLY A 156 -24.03 -17.93 -0.71
CA GLY A 156 -24.16 -19.22 -1.39
C GLY A 156 -23.29 -19.35 -2.64
N LYS A 157 -23.20 -18.28 -3.46
CA LYS A 157 -22.33 -18.21 -4.64
C LYS A 157 -20.84 -18.44 -4.31
N TYR A 158 -20.40 -18.02 -3.12
CA TYR A 158 -19.00 -18.05 -2.70
C TYR A 158 -18.75 -19.07 -1.59
N LYS A 159 -19.65 -20.05 -1.39
CA LYS A 159 -19.63 -20.95 -0.23
C LYS A 159 -18.28 -21.66 -0.06
N ASP A 160 -17.72 -22.18 -1.15
CA ASP A 160 -16.46 -22.93 -1.08
C ASP A 160 -15.28 -22.00 -0.81
N LEU A 161 -15.26 -20.80 -1.40
CA LEU A 161 -14.24 -19.78 -1.13
C LEU A 161 -14.31 -19.28 0.32
N ILE A 162 -15.52 -19.03 0.85
CA ILE A 162 -15.74 -18.65 2.24
C ILE A 162 -15.22 -19.77 3.16
N LYS A 163 -15.60 -21.02 2.90
CA LYS A 163 -15.17 -22.18 3.70
C LYS A 163 -13.64 -22.35 3.69
N ALA A 164 -13.00 -22.18 2.54
CA ALA A 164 -11.54 -22.22 2.43
C ALA A 164 -10.86 -21.04 3.17
N THR A 165 -11.49 -19.86 3.15
CA THR A 165 -10.93 -18.66 3.79
C THR A 165 -11.03 -18.71 5.31
N ILE A 166 -12.22 -19.00 5.86
CA ILE A 166 -12.50 -18.87 7.29
C ILE A 166 -12.70 -20.20 8.01
N GLY A 167 -12.60 -21.33 7.30
CA GLY A 167 -12.78 -22.67 7.88
C GLY A 167 -14.16 -22.86 8.51
N SER A 168 -14.17 -23.15 9.81
CA SER A 168 -15.39 -23.36 10.61
C SER A 168 -15.90 -22.11 11.32
N PHE A 169 -15.29 -20.94 11.09
CA PHE A 169 -15.77 -19.70 11.70
C PHE A 169 -17.18 -19.36 11.17
N PRO A 170 -18.06 -18.83 12.03
CA PRO A 170 -19.38 -18.41 11.58
C PRO A 170 -19.28 -17.13 10.73
N VAL A 171 -20.23 -16.97 9.79
CA VAL A 171 -20.37 -15.79 8.95
C VAL A 171 -21.53 -14.95 9.49
N GLN A 172 -21.29 -13.65 9.71
CA GLN A 172 -22.34 -12.68 10.04
C GLN A 172 -22.88 -12.01 8.78
N GLU A 173 -22.01 -11.61 7.87
CA GLU A 173 -22.38 -10.89 6.66
C GLU A 173 -21.34 -11.15 5.56
N VAL A 174 -21.80 -11.20 4.31
CA VAL A 174 -20.92 -11.23 3.13
C VAL A 174 -21.28 -10.04 2.26
N ARG A 175 -20.27 -9.31 1.80
CA ARG A 175 -20.43 -8.22 0.84
C ARG A 175 -19.42 -8.36 -0.29
N PHE A 176 -19.77 -7.87 -1.47
CA PHE A 176 -18.87 -7.83 -2.61
C PHE A 176 -18.67 -6.40 -3.07
N CYS A 177 -17.43 -6.00 -3.28
CA CYS A 177 -17.08 -4.73 -3.88
C CYS A 177 -16.51 -4.99 -5.28
N SER A 178 -17.22 -4.57 -6.33
CA SER A 178 -16.76 -4.75 -7.71
C SER A 178 -15.68 -3.74 -8.13
N SER A 179 -15.46 -2.68 -7.34
CA SER A 179 -14.45 -1.68 -7.64
C SER A 179 -13.04 -2.26 -7.49
N VAL A 180 -12.10 -1.78 -8.32
CA VAL A 180 -10.66 -2.11 -8.21
C VAL A 180 -10.39 -3.62 -8.27
N GLY A 181 -11.08 -4.33 -9.16
CA GLY A 181 -10.80 -5.74 -9.48
C GLY A 181 -11.58 -6.77 -8.66
N GLY A 182 -12.37 -6.36 -7.67
CA GLY A 182 -13.33 -7.25 -7.01
C GLY A 182 -12.86 -7.84 -5.68
N ASP A 183 -13.41 -7.37 -4.56
CA ASP A 183 -13.08 -7.90 -3.23
C ASP A 183 -14.33 -8.48 -2.53
N LEU A 184 -14.19 -9.68 -1.97
CA LEU A 184 -15.20 -10.30 -1.12
C LEU A 184 -14.92 -9.97 0.36
N LEU A 185 -15.83 -9.25 1.01
CA LEU A 185 -15.76 -8.91 2.42
C LEU A 185 -16.59 -9.89 3.24
N ILE A 186 -15.96 -10.57 4.20
CA ILE A 186 -16.58 -11.51 5.13
C ILE A 186 -16.52 -10.92 6.54
N ARG A 187 -17.68 -10.67 7.13
CA ARG A 187 -17.82 -10.21 8.51
C ARG A 187 -18.02 -11.40 9.43
N ILE A 188 -17.15 -11.55 10.43
CA ILE A 188 -17.26 -12.59 11.47
C ILE A 188 -18.09 -12.06 12.65
N PRO A 189 -18.98 -12.83 13.29
CA PRO A 189 -19.77 -12.39 14.44
C PRO A 189 -18.95 -11.78 15.60
N ASP A 190 -19.54 -10.80 16.30
CA ASP A 190 -18.97 -10.17 17.49
C ASP A 190 -18.75 -11.14 18.68
N SER A 191 -19.30 -12.35 18.61
CA SER A 191 -19.05 -13.43 19.58
C SER A 191 -17.65 -14.04 19.46
N ILE A 192 -16.96 -13.82 18.34
CA ILE A 192 -15.59 -14.28 18.11
C ILE A 192 -14.61 -13.25 18.66
N THR A 193 -13.66 -13.69 19.48
CA THR A 193 -12.65 -12.80 20.05
C THR A 193 -11.55 -12.49 19.05
N ARG A 194 -10.82 -11.39 19.29
CA ARG A 194 -9.61 -11.05 18.50
C ARG A 194 -8.59 -12.19 18.49
N GLU A 195 -8.35 -12.82 19.64
CA GLU A 195 -7.40 -13.93 19.74
C GLU A 195 -7.82 -15.14 18.89
N GLN A 196 -9.12 -15.45 18.85
CA GLN A 196 -9.63 -16.51 17.98
C GLN A 196 -9.45 -16.13 16.51
N PHE A 197 -9.79 -14.89 16.15
CA PHE A 197 -9.64 -14.38 14.79
C PHE A 197 -8.19 -14.41 14.29
N GLU A 198 -7.22 -14.00 15.12
CA GLU A 198 -5.80 -14.00 14.76
C GLU A 198 -5.21 -15.42 14.61
N LYS A 199 -5.87 -16.45 15.17
CA LYS A 199 -5.50 -17.87 14.96
C LYS A 199 -6.12 -18.47 13.69
N MET A 200 -6.92 -17.72 12.94
CA MET A 200 -7.49 -18.16 11.68
C MET A 200 -6.38 -18.53 10.70
N THR A 201 -6.52 -19.70 10.07
CA THR A 201 -5.56 -20.22 9.08
C THR A 201 -6.30 -20.50 7.78
N PRO A 202 -6.28 -19.56 6.82
CA PRO A 202 -6.91 -19.78 5.52
C PRO A 202 -6.25 -20.94 4.76
N ASP A 203 -7.06 -21.81 4.15
CA ASP A 203 -6.60 -22.84 3.22
C ASP A 203 -6.31 -22.19 1.87
N ILE A 204 -5.07 -21.74 1.68
CA ILE A 204 -4.65 -21.02 0.46
C ILE A 204 -4.89 -21.87 -0.80
N GLN A 205 -4.64 -23.17 -0.75
CA GLN A 205 -4.87 -24.05 -1.91
C GLN A 205 -6.37 -24.20 -2.21
N GLY A 206 -7.19 -24.36 -1.17
CA GLY A 206 -8.64 -24.36 -1.28
C GLY A 206 -9.18 -23.04 -1.83
N MET A 207 -8.62 -21.90 -1.41
CA MET A 207 -9.00 -20.58 -1.92
C MET A 207 -8.69 -20.43 -3.41
N MET A 208 -7.52 -20.89 -3.85
CA MET A 208 -7.15 -20.88 -5.27
C MET A 208 -8.05 -21.81 -6.10
N ALA A 209 -8.40 -22.99 -5.58
CA ALA A 209 -9.29 -23.92 -6.26
C ALA A 209 -10.74 -23.41 -6.35
N ALA A 210 -11.19 -22.64 -5.36
CA ALA A 210 -12.52 -22.02 -5.31
C ALA A 210 -12.56 -20.60 -5.89
N HIS A 211 -11.46 -20.14 -6.50
CA HIS A 211 -11.36 -18.80 -7.08
C HIS A 211 -12.41 -18.59 -8.19
N GLN A 212 -12.94 -17.38 -8.24
CA GLN A 212 -13.86 -16.93 -9.27
C GLN A 212 -13.25 -15.68 -9.91
N GLU A 213 -13.34 -15.55 -11.24
CA GLU A 213 -12.65 -14.49 -12.01
C GLU A 213 -12.95 -13.07 -11.52
N GLU A 214 -14.15 -12.84 -11.00
CA GLU A 214 -14.59 -11.56 -10.45
C GLU A 214 -14.06 -11.25 -9.04
N ILE A 215 -13.39 -12.20 -8.37
CA ILE A 215 -12.84 -12.04 -7.02
C ILE A 215 -11.32 -11.97 -7.08
N ARG A 216 -10.77 -10.76 -7.07
CA ARG A 216 -9.34 -10.52 -6.86
C ARG A 216 -8.88 -10.91 -5.46
N GLY A 217 -9.66 -10.62 -4.43
CA GLY A 217 -9.24 -10.80 -3.04
C GLY A 217 -10.37 -11.06 -2.07
N VAL A 218 -10.01 -11.54 -0.87
CA VAL A 218 -10.94 -11.77 0.23
C VAL A 218 -10.46 -11.01 1.46
N ILE A 219 -11.35 -10.22 2.05
CA ILE A 219 -11.11 -9.47 3.29
C ILE A 219 -11.99 -10.10 4.37
N VAL A 220 -11.37 -10.47 5.49
CA VAL A 220 -12.11 -10.95 6.66
C VAL A 220 -12.01 -9.88 7.75
N THR A 221 -13.12 -9.53 8.39
CA THR A 221 -13.14 -8.46 9.39
C THR A 221 -13.97 -8.81 10.63
N LEU A 222 -13.50 -8.33 11.79
CA LEU A 222 -14.23 -8.36 13.05
C LEU A 222 -14.45 -6.93 13.60
N LYS A 223 -15.41 -6.74 14.53
CA LYS A 223 -15.52 -5.49 15.27
C LYS A 223 -14.33 -5.34 16.20
N GLY A 224 -13.63 -4.21 16.11
CA GLY A 224 -12.60 -3.86 17.08
C GLY A 224 -13.20 -3.66 18.47
N MET A 225 -12.51 -4.15 19.51
CA MET A 225 -12.85 -3.81 20.89
C MET A 225 -12.48 -2.34 21.14
N SER A 226 -13.37 -1.58 21.79
CA SER A 226 -13.26 -0.12 21.96
C SER A 226 -12.13 0.38 22.87
N LYS A 227 -11.13 -0.45 23.21
CA LYS A 227 -9.96 0.07 23.91
C LYS A 227 -9.10 0.82 22.89
N ARG A 228 -9.14 2.16 22.96
CA ARG A 228 -8.15 3.02 22.32
C ARG A 228 -6.77 2.44 22.64
N CYS A 229 -5.97 2.17 21.62
CA CYS A 229 -4.54 1.95 21.82
C CYS A 229 -4.03 3.20 22.55
N SER A 230 -3.69 3.01 23.82
CA SER A 230 -3.07 4.00 24.70
C SER A 230 -1.60 4.15 24.38
#